data_AF-A0A9P8N7J1-F1
#
_entry.id   AF-A0A9P8N7J1-F1
#
_cell.length_a   1.000
_cell.length_b   1.000
_cell.length_c   1.000
_cell.angle_alpha   90.00
_cell.angle_beta   90.00
_cell.angle_gamma   90.00
#
_symmetry.space_group_name_H-M   'P 1'
#
loop_
_entity.id
_entity.type
_entity.pdbx_description
1 polymer ?
#
loop_
_entity_poly.entity_id
_entity_poly.type
_entity_poly.pdbx_seq_one_letter_code
_entity_poly.pdbx_strand_id
1 'polypeptide(L)'
;MRFENNSHLLADSRQADDYWRLLLKSGGVVSLDTEWALGQGLRPSAQSPTDASQSIYQIDVFHALHCLNSIRQNLMSKTPPPWDEKHMLHCLDYVRHQLLCHPDLTLVHTNDLEEFVLDQSHSCRDYGALVDWVHRHRWVEFPEWLKAKGTKATHNHAIR
;
A
#
# COMPACT_ATOMS: atom_id res chain seq x y z
N MET A 1 6.58 -1.05 -16.81
CA MET A 1 5.09 -1.10 -16.83
C MET A 1 4.58 0.32 -16.68
N ARG A 2 3.51 0.72 -17.37
CA ARG A 2 2.88 2.04 -17.21
C ARG A 2 1.51 1.84 -16.58
N PHE A 3 1.23 2.53 -15.49
CA PHE A 3 -0.07 2.52 -14.86
C PHE A 3 -0.82 3.81 -15.21
N GLU A 4 -2.07 3.67 -15.61
CA GLU A 4 -2.97 4.78 -15.97
C GLU A 4 -4.06 4.91 -14.92
N ASN A 5 -4.71 6.08 -14.85
CA ASN A 5 -5.87 6.27 -13.98
C ASN A 5 -6.93 5.20 -14.27
N ASN A 6 -7.21 4.36 -13.27
CA ASN A 6 -8.14 3.27 -13.35
C ASN A 6 -9.10 3.29 -12.15
N SER A 7 -9.56 4.48 -11.74
CA SER A 7 -10.51 4.64 -10.63
C SER A 7 -11.78 3.78 -10.75
N HIS A 8 -12.16 3.36 -11.96
CA HIS A 8 -13.27 2.42 -12.19
C HIS A 8 -13.00 1.02 -11.62
N LEU A 9 -11.74 0.60 -11.50
CA LEU A 9 -11.33 -0.66 -10.86
C LEU A 9 -11.41 -0.60 -9.33
N LEU A 10 -11.86 0.52 -8.77
CA LEU A 10 -12.03 0.71 -7.33
C LEU A 10 -13.51 0.66 -6.92
N ALA A 11 -14.44 0.75 -7.89
CA ALA A 11 -15.88 0.81 -7.66
C ALA A 11 -16.45 -0.56 -7.23
N ASP A 12 -17.67 -0.55 -6.68
CA ASP A 12 -18.45 -1.77 -6.44
C ASP A 12 -18.89 -2.40 -7.78
N SER A 13 -18.04 -3.25 -8.34
CA SER A 13 -18.33 -3.93 -9.60
C SER A 13 -17.61 -5.26 -9.70
N ARG A 14 -18.22 -6.20 -10.44
CA ARG A 14 -17.59 -7.48 -10.77
C ARG A 14 -16.23 -7.32 -11.44
N GLN A 15 -16.10 -6.31 -12.30
CA GLN A 15 -14.83 -6.02 -12.99
C GLN A 15 -13.74 -5.63 -12.00
N ALA A 16 -14.04 -4.76 -11.04
CA ALA A 16 -13.12 -4.39 -9.97
C ALA A 16 -12.76 -5.62 -9.11
N ASP A 17 -13.74 -6.42 -8.71
CA ASP A 17 -13.50 -7.65 -7.95
C ASP A 17 -12.59 -8.63 -8.68
N ASP A 18 -12.84 -8.85 -9.96
CA ASP A 18 -12.01 -9.72 -10.80
C ASP A 18 -10.58 -9.18 -10.93
N TYR A 19 -10.42 -7.88 -11.12
CA TYR A 19 -9.11 -7.23 -11.16
C TYR A 19 -8.33 -7.43 -9.85
N TRP A 20 -8.92 -7.12 -8.71
CA TRP A 20 -8.26 -7.22 -7.40
C TRP A 20 -7.95 -8.66 -7.03
N ARG A 21 -8.84 -9.60 -7.36
CA ARG A 21 -8.60 -11.04 -7.20
C ARG A 21 -7.40 -11.52 -8.03
N LEU A 22 -7.25 -11.03 -9.25
CA LEU A 22 -6.10 -11.35 -10.10
C LEU A 22 -4.82 -10.70 -9.60
N LEU A 23 -4.88 -9.44 -9.16
CA LEU A 23 -3.75 -8.70 -8.62
C LEU A 23 -3.17 -9.38 -7.37
N LEU A 24 -4.03 -9.93 -6.51
CA LEU A 24 -3.66 -10.59 -5.26
C LEU A 24 -3.53 -12.12 -5.39
N LYS A 25 -3.61 -12.69 -6.60
CA LYS A 25 -3.72 -14.14 -6.81
C LYS A 25 -2.59 -14.96 -6.16
N SER A 26 -1.36 -14.44 -6.17
CA SER A 26 -0.21 -15.12 -5.56
C SER A 26 -0.12 -14.95 -4.04
N GLY A 27 -0.89 -14.02 -3.47
CA GLY A 27 -0.73 -13.57 -2.09
C GLY A 27 0.63 -12.94 -1.78
N GLY A 28 1.52 -12.80 -2.78
CA GLY A 28 2.91 -12.39 -2.57
C GLY A 28 3.75 -13.37 -1.76
N VAL A 29 3.28 -14.61 -1.57
CA VAL A 29 3.95 -15.60 -0.72
C VAL A 29 5.01 -16.34 -1.54
N VAL A 30 6.21 -16.46 -0.98
CA VAL A 30 7.37 -17.10 -1.59
C VAL A 30 7.96 -18.14 -0.64
N SER A 31 8.57 -19.16 -1.23
CA SER A 31 9.34 -20.20 -0.55
C SER A 31 10.81 -19.99 -0.93
N LEU A 32 11.68 -19.84 0.06
CA LEU A 32 13.11 -19.56 -0.14
C LEU A 32 13.96 -20.57 0.62
N ASP A 33 15.12 -20.90 0.09
CA ASP A 33 16.11 -21.73 0.79
C ASP A 33 16.46 -21.09 2.15
N THR A 34 16.35 -21.90 3.21
CA THR A 34 16.45 -21.40 4.59
C THR A 34 17.86 -20.93 4.91
N GLU A 35 18.89 -21.68 4.49
CA GLU A 35 20.27 -21.31 4.77
C GLU A 35 20.67 -20.04 4.01
N TRP A 36 20.26 -19.93 2.75
CA TRP A 36 20.47 -18.73 1.95
C TRP A 36 19.76 -17.52 2.56
N ALA A 37 18.49 -17.64 2.95
CA ALA A 37 17.70 -16.56 3.51
C ALA A 37 18.34 -15.98 4.79
N LEU A 38 18.75 -16.86 5.70
CA LEU A 38 19.48 -16.47 6.91
C LEU A 38 20.84 -15.83 6.57
N GLY A 39 21.54 -16.35 5.55
CA GLY A 39 22.77 -15.78 5.03
C GLY A 39 22.63 -14.37 4.44
N GLN A 40 21.43 -14.00 3.97
CA GLN A 40 21.09 -12.63 3.55
C GLN A 40 20.68 -11.72 4.71
N GLY A 41 20.62 -12.25 5.95
CA GLY A 41 20.18 -11.50 7.11
C GLY A 41 18.65 -11.39 7.24
N LEU A 42 17.88 -12.20 6.50
CA LEU A 42 16.44 -12.30 6.72
C LEU A 42 16.16 -12.94 8.09
N ARG A 43 15.04 -12.55 8.69
CA ARG A 43 14.61 -13.16 9.95
C ARG A 43 14.19 -14.61 9.73
N PRO A 44 14.42 -15.51 10.70
CA PRO A 44 13.83 -16.84 10.66
C PRO A 44 12.32 -16.77 10.44
N SER A 45 11.81 -17.67 9.61
CA SER A 45 10.39 -17.78 9.28
C SER A 45 9.93 -19.22 9.35
N ALA A 46 8.62 -19.45 9.31
CA ALA A 46 8.04 -20.78 9.31
C ALA A 46 8.55 -21.60 8.11
N GLN A 47 8.87 -22.86 8.37
CA GLN A 47 9.28 -23.79 7.32
C GLN A 47 8.12 -24.12 6.38
N SER A 48 8.46 -24.40 5.13
CA SER A 48 7.48 -24.88 4.17
C SER A 48 6.90 -26.24 4.63
N PRO A 49 5.56 -26.41 4.61
CA PRO A 49 4.93 -27.69 4.95
C PRO A 49 5.32 -28.85 4.02
N THR A 50 5.83 -28.54 2.82
CA THR A 50 6.16 -29.52 1.78
C THR A 50 7.66 -29.68 1.54
N ASP A 51 8.50 -28.80 2.11
CA ASP A 51 9.96 -28.85 1.97
C ASP A 51 10.65 -28.21 3.17
N ALA A 52 11.19 -29.02 4.07
CA ALA A 52 11.86 -28.55 5.29
C ALA A 52 13.15 -27.75 5.03
N SER A 53 13.71 -27.78 3.81
CA SER A 53 14.85 -26.93 3.44
C SER A 53 14.43 -25.48 3.18
N GLN A 54 13.13 -25.23 3.02
CA GLN A 54 12.60 -23.93 2.64
C GLN A 54 11.88 -23.22 3.78
N SER A 55 11.95 -21.90 3.79
CA SER A 55 11.22 -21.00 4.69
C SER A 55 10.27 -20.11 3.89
N ILE A 56 9.09 -19.83 4.46
CA ILE A 56 8.02 -19.09 3.81
C ILE A 56 8.07 -17.61 4.17
N TYR A 57 7.93 -16.72 3.19
CA TYR A 57 7.89 -15.27 3.39
C TYR A 57 6.78 -14.65 2.55
N GLN A 58 6.36 -13.44 2.90
CA GLN A 58 5.49 -12.62 2.05
C GLN A 58 6.22 -11.34 1.65
N ILE A 59 6.07 -10.94 0.38
CA ILE A 59 6.54 -9.63 -0.09
C ILE A 59 5.56 -8.56 0.39
N ASP A 60 6.06 -7.58 1.14
CA ASP A 60 5.25 -6.60 1.89
C ASP A 60 4.20 -5.85 1.05
N VAL A 61 4.52 -5.48 -0.19
CA VAL A 61 3.55 -4.80 -1.08
C VAL A 61 2.24 -5.57 -1.28
N PHE A 62 2.25 -6.91 -1.20
CA PHE A 62 1.02 -7.70 -1.32
C PHE A 62 0.14 -7.57 -0.08
N HIS A 63 0.72 -7.42 1.11
CA HIS A 63 -0.03 -7.09 2.31
C HIS A 63 -0.65 -5.69 2.19
N ALA A 64 0.12 -4.70 1.74
CA ALA A 64 -0.38 -3.35 1.52
C ALA A 64 -1.54 -3.31 0.51
N LEU A 65 -1.43 -4.05 -0.60
CA LEU A 65 -2.50 -4.17 -1.60
C LEU A 65 -3.72 -4.92 -1.04
N HIS A 66 -3.53 -5.96 -0.23
CA HIS A 66 -4.61 -6.67 0.45
C HIS A 66 -5.39 -5.72 1.38
N CYS A 67 -4.69 -4.96 2.23
CA CYS A 67 -5.32 -3.97 3.10
C CYS A 67 -6.06 -2.88 2.30
N LEU A 68 -5.45 -2.38 1.22
CA LEU A 68 -6.10 -1.39 0.35
C LEU A 68 -7.39 -1.93 -0.27
N ASN A 69 -7.41 -3.21 -0.66
CA ASN A 69 -8.61 -3.89 -1.15
C ASN A 69 -9.69 -4.04 -0.06
N SER A 70 -9.30 -4.40 1.17
CA SER A 70 -10.23 -4.48 2.31
C SER A 70 -10.86 -3.12 2.63
N ILE A 71 -10.07 -2.04 2.57
CA ILE A 71 -10.57 -0.67 2.71
C ILE A 71 -11.54 -0.34 1.58
N ARG A 72 -11.18 -0.64 0.32
CA ARG A 72 -12.05 -0.45 -0.85
C ARG A 72 -13.40 -1.14 -0.65
N GLN A 73 -13.41 -2.41 -0.25
CA GLN A 73 -14.64 -3.17 -0.01
C GLN A 73 -15.49 -2.59 1.13
N ASN A 74 -14.87 -2.10 2.20
CA ASN A 74 -15.58 -1.47 3.31
C ASN A 74 -16.26 -0.16 2.89
N LEU A 75 -15.54 0.69 2.16
CA LEU A 75 -16.02 1.99 1.68
C LEU A 75 -17.16 1.86 0.66
N MET A 76 -17.12 0.79 -0.15
CA MET A 76 -18.12 0.50 -1.17
C MET A 76 -19.32 -0.31 -0.65
N SER A 77 -19.38 -0.58 0.67
CA SER A 77 -20.50 -1.32 1.26
C SER A 77 -21.81 -0.51 1.27
N LYS A 78 -22.96 -1.19 1.41
CA LYS A 78 -24.33 -0.68 1.17
C LYS A 78 -24.78 0.56 1.95
N THR A 79 -23.99 1.00 2.93
CA THR A 79 -24.26 2.21 3.72
C THR A 79 -23.01 3.08 3.73
N PRO A 80 -22.58 3.63 2.57
CA PRO A 80 -21.44 4.52 2.55
C PRO A 80 -21.81 5.79 3.35
N PRO A 81 -20.94 6.25 4.26
CA PRO A 81 -21.01 7.60 4.82
C PRO A 81 -21.19 8.67 3.73
N PRO A 82 -21.66 9.89 4.07
CA PRO A 82 -21.87 10.97 3.11
C PRO A 82 -20.53 11.58 2.67
N TRP A 83 -19.74 10.82 1.90
CA TRP A 83 -18.48 11.24 1.31
C TRP A 83 -18.56 11.26 -0.23
N ASP A 84 -17.70 12.07 -0.86
CA ASP A 84 -17.58 12.16 -2.32
C ASP A 84 -16.95 10.86 -2.86
N GLU A 85 -17.79 9.93 -3.29
CA GLU A 85 -17.39 8.62 -3.83
C GLU A 85 -16.36 8.74 -4.95
N LYS A 86 -16.55 9.67 -5.89
CA LYS A 86 -15.62 9.88 -6.99
C LYS A 86 -14.24 10.29 -6.47
N HIS A 87 -14.20 11.18 -5.49
CA HIS A 87 -12.94 11.58 -4.86
C HIS A 87 -12.29 10.42 -4.11
N MET A 88 -13.06 9.63 -3.36
CA MET A 88 -12.56 8.45 -2.65
C MET A 88 -11.96 7.41 -3.61
N LEU A 89 -12.66 7.08 -4.70
CA LEU A 89 -12.18 6.14 -5.71
C LEU A 89 -10.89 6.62 -6.38
N HIS A 90 -10.80 7.91 -6.70
CA HIS A 90 -9.59 8.52 -7.24
C HIS A 90 -8.42 8.44 -6.25
N CYS A 91 -8.65 8.75 -4.97
CA CYS A 91 -7.63 8.68 -3.93
C CYS A 91 -7.14 7.24 -3.69
N LEU A 92 -8.05 6.27 -3.63
CA LEU A 92 -7.67 4.85 -3.50
C LEU A 92 -6.86 4.38 -4.72
N ASP A 93 -7.25 4.77 -5.93
CA ASP A 93 -6.50 4.43 -7.14
C ASP A 93 -5.11 5.08 -7.16
N TYR A 94 -5.00 6.32 -6.67
CA TYR A 94 -3.71 6.98 -6.50
C TYR A 94 -2.79 6.22 -5.54
N VAL A 95 -3.31 5.77 -4.38
CA VAL A 95 -2.53 4.96 -3.44
C VAL A 95 -2.13 3.62 -4.06
N ARG A 96 -3.07 2.93 -4.76
CA ARG A 96 -2.76 1.71 -5.51
C ARG A 96 -1.62 1.92 -6.49
N HIS A 97 -1.61 3.04 -7.21
CA HIS A 97 -0.52 3.39 -8.11
C HIS A 97 0.80 3.60 -7.40
N GLN A 98 0.82 4.27 -6.24
CA GLN A 98 2.05 4.42 -5.47
C GLN A 98 2.62 3.06 -5.04
N LEU A 99 1.77 2.15 -4.57
CA LEU A 99 2.18 0.79 -4.19
C LEU A 99 2.74 -0.01 -5.37
N LEU A 100 2.14 0.11 -6.56
CA LEU A 100 2.61 -0.62 -7.75
C LEU A 100 3.85 -0.01 -8.42
N CYS A 101 4.03 1.31 -8.31
CA CYS A 101 5.21 2.00 -8.84
C CYS A 101 6.40 1.94 -7.89
N HIS A 102 6.16 1.84 -6.59
CA HIS A 102 7.16 1.82 -5.53
C HIS A 102 6.88 0.67 -4.55
N PRO A 103 6.93 -0.59 -5.01
CA PRO A 103 6.63 -1.72 -4.16
C PRO A 103 7.68 -1.82 -3.04
N ASP A 104 7.23 -1.98 -1.80
CA ASP A 104 8.11 -2.46 -0.73
C ASP A 104 8.35 -3.96 -0.97
N LEU A 105 9.63 -4.30 -1.20
CA LEU A 105 10.09 -5.65 -1.49
C LEU A 105 10.59 -6.39 -0.25
N THR A 106 10.39 -5.80 0.94
CA THR A 106 10.74 -6.42 2.22
C THR A 106 10.07 -7.80 2.31
N LEU A 107 10.87 -8.80 2.71
CA LEU A 107 10.41 -10.17 2.92
C LEU A 107 10.00 -10.33 4.37
N VAL A 108 8.69 -10.35 4.59
CA VAL A 108 8.07 -10.43 5.89
C VAL A 108 7.98 -11.90 6.32
N HIS A 109 8.42 -12.17 7.55
CA HIS A 109 8.39 -13.51 8.14
C HIS A 109 7.01 -13.85 8.73
N THR A 110 6.79 -15.13 8.99
CA THR A 110 5.59 -15.67 9.64
C THR A 110 5.98 -16.79 10.60
N ASN A 111 5.19 -17.01 11.65
CA ASN A 111 5.39 -18.11 12.60
C ASN A 111 4.39 -19.26 12.40
N ASP A 112 3.24 -19.00 11.79
CA ASP A 112 2.09 -19.90 11.70
C ASP A 112 1.58 -20.13 10.28
N LEU A 113 2.19 -19.47 9.28
CA LEU A 113 1.77 -19.48 7.86
C LEU A 113 0.42 -18.79 7.60
N GLU A 114 -0.19 -18.19 8.63
CA GLU A 114 -1.47 -17.49 8.55
C GLU A 114 -1.26 -15.98 8.60
N GLU A 115 -0.43 -15.52 9.55
CA GLU A 115 -0.12 -14.12 9.76
C GLU A 115 1.32 -13.81 9.32
N PHE A 116 1.43 -12.86 8.38
CA PHE A 116 2.70 -12.26 7.99
C PHE A 116 2.84 -10.94 8.75
N VAL A 117 3.67 -10.96 9.79
CA VAL A 117 3.78 -9.86 10.75
C VAL A 117 4.74 -8.82 10.20
N LEU A 118 4.25 -7.61 9.93
CA LEU A 118 5.09 -6.45 9.59
C LEU A 118 6.33 -6.44 10.49
N ASP A 119 7.50 -6.49 9.87
CA ASP A 119 8.74 -6.50 10.63
C ASP A 119 8.82 -5.22 11.46
N GLN A 120 9.35 -5.35 12.68
CA GLN A 120 9.44 -4.22 13.61
C GLN A 120 10.28 -3.05 13.06
N SER A 121 11.03 -3.28 11.98
CA SER A 121 11.90 -2.29 11.34
C SER A 121 11.81 -2.39 9.82
N HIS A 122 11.49 -1.28 9.16
CA HIS A 122 11.61 -1.11 7.71
C HIS A 122 12.75 -0.13 7.39
N SER A 123 13.42 -0.36 6.27
CA SER A 123 14.38 0.59 5.72
C SER A 123 13.68 1.54 4.77
N CYS A 124 13.33 2.73 5.26
CA CYS A 124 12.64 3.75 4.49
C CYS A 124 13.60 4.73 3.82
N ARG A 125 13.11 5.48 2.83
CA ARG A 125 13.77 6.71 2.39
C ARG A 125 13.83 7.70 3.55
N ASP A 126 14.87 8.52 3.57
CA ASP A 126 15.04 9.54 4.60
C ASP A 126 13.92 10.58 4.54
N TYR A 127 12.94 10.42 5.43
CA TYR A 127 11.80 11.30 5.55
C TYR A 127 12.20 12.69 6.07
N GLY A 128 13.22 12.77 6.94
CA GLY A 128 13.74 14.03 7.45
C GLY A 128 14.34 14.86 6.33
N ALA A 129 15.20 14.24 5.51
CA ALA A 129 15.78 14.91 4.34
C ALA A 129 14.72 15.39 3.34
N LEU A 130 13.66 14.61 3.12
CA LEU A 130 12.52 15.02 2.29
C LEU A 130 11.81 16.26 2.87
N VAL A 131 11.46 16.23 4.15
CA VAL A 131 10.77 17.33 4.85
C VAL A 131 11.64 18.60 4.83
N ASP A 132 12.93 18.48 5.10
CA ASP A 132 13.89 19.57 5.02
C ASP A 132 13.96 20.19 3.62
N TRP A 133 13.98 19.34 2.59
CA TRP A 133 13.96 19.82 1.21
C TRP A 133 12.68 20.58 0.89
N VAL A 134 11.51 20.08 1.32
CA VAL A 134 10.23 20.77 1.18
C VAL A 134 10.25 22.11 1.91
N HIS A 135 10.76 22.18 3.13
CA HIS A 135 10.83 23.44 3.87
C HIS A 135 11.67 24.50 3.18
N ARG A 136 12.80 24.12 2.56
CA ARG A 136 13.68 25.04 1.82
C ARG A 136 13.10 25.52 0.49
N HIS A 137 12.23 24.74 -0.15
CA HIS A 137 11.74 25.00 -1.51
C HIS A 137 10.22 25.18 -1.58
N ARG A 138 9.51 25.22 -0.44
CA ARG A 138 8.06 25.37 -0.42
C ARG A 138 7.66 26.67 -1.10
N TRP A 139 6.56 26.61 -1.85
CA TRP A 139 5.92 27.82 -2.34
C TRP A 139 5.27 28.56 -1.17
N VAL A 140 5.95 29.59 -0.68
CA VAL A 140 5.61 30.26 0.59
C VAL A 140 4.22 30.88 0.54
N GLU A 141 3.83 31.42 -0.62
CA GLU A 141 2.55 32.09 -0.85
C GLU A 141 1.40 31.11 -1.18
N PHE A 142 1.66 29.80 -1.23
CA PHE A 142 0.64 28.80 -1.54
C PHE A 142 -0.60 28.88 -0.61
N PRO A 143 -0.45 29.06 0.72
CA PRO A 143 -1.61 29.19 1.61
C PRO A 143 -2.46 30.44 1.32
N GLU A 144 -1.82 31.59 1.07
CA GLU A 144 -2.52 32.83 0.69
C GLU A 144 -3.20 32.69 -0.67
N TRP A 145 -2.51 32.08 -1.63
CA TRP A 145 -3.05 31.78 -2.96
C TRP A 145 -4.30 30.90 -2.88
N LEU A 146 -4.29 29.85 -2.05
CA LEU A 146 -5.44 28.97 -1.83
C LEU A 146 -6.65 29.72 -1.27
N LYS A 147 -6.43 30.65 -0.32
CA LYS A 147 -7.48 31.49 0.26
C LYS A 147 -8.07 32.43 -0.79
N ALA A 148 -7.22 33.08 -1.58
CA ALA A 148 -7.63 34.03 -2.61
C ALA A 148 -8.42 33.38 -3.76
N LYS A 149 -8.12 32.12 -4.07
CA LYS A 149 -8.82 31.34 -5.12
C LYS A 149 -10.28 31.01 -4.80
N GLY A 150 -10.74 31.22 -3.56
CA GLY A 150 -12.12 30.93 -3.16
C GLY A 150 -12.48 29.44 -3.23
N THR A 151 -11.49 28.55 -3.33
CA THR A 151 -11.71 27.11 -3.21
C THR A 151 -12.18 26.83 -1.80
N LYS A 152 -13.49 26.56 -1.64
CA LYS A 152 -13.96 25.74 -0.52
C LYS A 152 -13.05 24.52 -0.51
N ALA A 153 -12.14 24.45 0.45
CA ALA A 153 -11.24 23.33 0.60
C ALA A 153 -12.10 22.09 0.81
N THR A 154 -12.36 21.33 -0.26
CA THR A 154 -12.92 19.98 -0.17
C THR A 154 -11.91 19.01 0.45
N HIS A 155 -10.66 19.45 0.64
CA HIS A 155 -9.62 18.74 1.38
C HIS A 155 -9.21 19.59 2.58
N ASN A 156 -9.85 19.31 3.71
CA ASN A 156 -9.62 19.99 4.97
C ASN A 156 -8.28 19.51 5.57
N HIS A 157 -7.15 19.96 5.03
CA HIS A 157 -5.82 19.75 5.62
C HIS A 157 -5.55 20.76 6.74
N ALA A 158 -6.47 20.81 7.72
CA ALA A 158 -6.24 21.55 8.95
C ALA A 158 -5.28 20.73 9.81
N ILE A 159 -3.98 21.00 9.68
CA ILE A 159 -2.97 20.56 10.65
C ILE A 159 -3.24 21.36 11.92
N ARG A 160 -3.64 20.69 13.00
CA ARG A 160 -3.67 21.25 14.36
C ARG A 160 -2.28 21.17 14.98
#